data_AF-A0A352Q8P7-F1
#
_entry.id   AF-A0A352Q8P7-F1
#
_cell.length_a   1.000
_cell.length_b   1.000
_cell.length_c   1.000
_cell.angle_alpha   90.00
_cell.angle_beta   90.00
_cell.angle_gamma   90.00
#
_symmetry.space_group_name_H-M   'P 1'
#
loop_
_entity.id
_entity.type
_entity.pdbx_description
1 polymer ?
#
loop_
_entity_poly.entity_id
_entity_poly.type
_entity_poly.pdbx_seq_one_letter_code
_entity_poly.pdbx_strand_id
1 'polypeptide(L)'
;MTRKLTARQLQILELIRQSIEDTGFPPTRAEIADQLGFRSANAAEEHLRALARKGMIEITPGTSRGIRLVTPAKGLPVIGQVAAGQPILAEQNIEDRIEIEAAMFSPRADFLLRVRGDSMCEAGILDGDLLAVRNTPTAENGDIIVARVDGD
;
A
#
# COMPACT_ATOMS: atom_id res chain seq x y z
N MET A 1 -10.34 4.62 -6.22
CA MET A 1 -10.74 5.81 -5.44
C MET A 1 -10.52 5.56 -3.95
N THR A 2 -9.50 6.16 -3.36
CA THR A 2 -9.18 6.07 -1.93
C THR A 2 -10.28 6.79 -1.13
N ARG A 3 -11.25 6.03 -0.59
CA ARG A 3 -12.35 6.61 0.19
C ARG A 3 -11.78 7.20 1.50
N LYS A 4 -11.74 8.53 1.58
CA LYS A 4 -11.21 9.29 2.72
C LYS A 4 -11.78 8.76 4.06
N LEU A 5 -10.89 8.51 5.02
CA LEU A 5 -11.26 8.09 6.36
C LEU A 5 -11.71 9.29 7.19
N THR A 6 -12.68 9.08 8.08
CA THR A 6 -13.05 10.11 9.06
C THR A 6 -12.02 10.14 10.18
N ALA A 7 -11.92 11.27 10.90
CA ALA A 7 -11.03 11.37 12.06
C ALA A 7 -11.26 10.23 13.07
N ARG A 8 -12.53 9.86 13.27
CA ARG A 8 -12.90 8.77 14.18
C ARG A 8 -12.46 7.38 13.69
N GLN A 9 -12.54 7.14 12.39
CA GLN A 9 -12.04 5.91 11.77
C GLN A 9 -10.52 5.79 11.86
N LEU A 10 -9.80 6.90 11.72
CA LEU A 10 -8.35 6.95 11.92
C LEU A 10 -7.96 6.63 13.37
N GLN A 11 -8.66 7.22 14.35
CA GLN A 11 -8.45 6.90 15.77
C GLN A 11 -8.62 5.41 16.07
N ILE A 12 -9.62 4.76 15.47
CA ILE A 12 -9.84 3.32 15.65
C ILE A 12 -8.70 2.51 15.03
N LEU A 13 -8.25 2.84 13.82
CA LEU A 13 -7.13 2.15 13.18
C LEU A 13 -5.86 2.27 14.01
N GLU A 14 -5.58 3.47 14.52
CA GLU A 14 -4.42 3.72 15.35
C GLU A 14 -4.47 2.94 16.66
N LEU A 15 -5.64 2.86 17.28
CA LEU A 15 -5.84 2.05 18.48
C LEU A 15 -5.61 0.56 18.23
N ILE A 16 -6.12 0.03 17.11
CA ILE A 16 -5.90 -1.36 16.73
C ILE A 16 -4.41 -1.61 16.51
N ARG A 17 -3.72 -0.71 15.81
CA ARG A 17 -2.27 -0.78 15.56
C ARG A 17 -1.50 -0.83 16.89
N GLN A 18 -1.75 0.12 17.77
CA GLN A 18 -1.07 0.24 19.05
C GLN A 18 -1.30 -0.99 19.94
N SER A 19 -2.55 -1.48 20.03
CA SER A 19 -2.86 -2.68 20.82
C SER A 19 -2.15 -3.94 20.31
N ILE A 20 -2.01 -4.08 18.99
CA ILE A 20 -1.26 -5.21 18.40
C ILE A 20 0.22 -5.08 18.73
N GLU A 21 0.79 -3.87 18.65
CA GLU A 21 2.20 -3.62 18.99
C GLU A 21 2.49 -3.87 20.46
N ASP A 22 1.61 -3.44 21.36
CA ASP A 22 1.83 -3.52 22.80
C ASP A 22 1.54 -4.91 23.38
N THR A 23 0.52 -5.61 22.85
CA THR A 23 0.01 -6.85 23.46
C THR A 23 0.13 -8.08 22.57
N GLY A 24 0.45 -7.91 21.29
CA GLY A 24 0.44 -8.97 20.28
C GLY A 24 -0.95 -9.35 19.76
N PHE A 25 -2.02 -8.73 20.28
CA PHE A 25 -3.40 -9.04 19.91
C PHE A 25 -4.21 -7.78 19.60
N PRO A 26 -5.16 -7.86 18.64
CA PRO A 26 -6.07 -6.76 18.38
C PRO A 26 -7.03 -6.56 19.57
N PRO A 27 -7.57 -5.33 19.73
CA PRO A 27 -8.53 -5.03 20.77
C PRO A 27 -9.90 -5.61 20.40
N THR A 28 -10.74 -5.79 21.42
CA THR A 28 -12.14 -6.17 21.29
C THR A 28 -13.02 -4.94 21.02
N ARG A 29 -14.26 -5.17 20.56
CA ARG A 29 -15.23 -4.09 20.35
C ARG A 29 -15.54 -3.31 21.64
N ALA A 30 -15.51 -4.00 22.79
CA ALA A 30 -15.75 -3.39 24.09
C ALA A 30 -14.57 -2.50 24.51
N GLU A 31 -13.33 -2.96 24.34
CA GLU A 31 -12.12 -2.16 24.63
C GLU A 31 -12.05 -0.93 23.73
N ILE A 32 -12.36 -1.06 22.44
CA ILE A 32 -12.46 0.09 21.51
C ILE A 32 -13.52 1.08 21.98
N ALA A 33 -14.66 0.58 22.46
CA ALA A 33 -15.73 1.43 22.95
C ALA A 33 -15.31 2.23 24.19
N ASP A 34 -14.69 1.55 25.15
CA ASP A 34 -14.22 2.15 26.40
C ASP A 34 -13.13 3.20 26.15
N GLN A 35 -12.06 2.83 25.45
CA GLN A 35 -10.89 3.69 25.25
C GLN A 35 -11.18 4.93 24.41
N LEU A 36 -12.08 4.82 23.43
CA LEU A 36 -12.45 5.96 22.58
C LEU A 36 -13.65 6.74 23.12
N GLY A 37 -14.34 6.26 24.16
CA GLY A 37 -15.52 6.92 24.74
C GLY A 37 -16.77 6.80 23.88
N PHE A 38 -16.99 5.64 23.26
CA PHE A 38 -18.25 5.33 22.58
C PHE A 38 -19.36 5.01 23.59
N ARG A 39 -20.60 5.34 23.23
CA ARG A 39 -21.78 5.05 24.07
C ARG A 39 -22.03 3.54 24.23
N SER A 40 -21.51 2.70 23.32
CA SER A 40 -21.65 1.24 23.37
C SER A 40 -20.67 0.54 22.41
N ALA A 41 -20.48 -0.77 22.60
CA ALA A 41 -19.74 -1.63 21.67
C ALA A 41 -20.35 -1.65 20.26
N ASN A 42 -21.68 -1.48 20.13
CA ASN A 42 -22.35 -1.39 18.84
C ASN A 42 -21.97 -0.13 18.06
N ALA A 43 -21.73 1.00 18.74
CA ALA A 43 -21.27 2.20 18.08
C ALA A 43 -19.84 2.02 17.51
N ALA A 44 -18.97 1.29 18.22
CA ALA A 44 -17.66 0.90 17.69
C ALA A 44 -17.78 -0.07 16.49
N GLU A 45 -18.68 -1.05 16.57
CA GLU A 45 -18.95 -2.03 15.51
C GLU A 45 -19.38 -1.36 14.19
N GLU A 46 -20.19 -0.30 14.23
CA GLU A 46 -20.58 0.44 13.03
C GLU A 46 -19.37 1.05 12.30
N HIS A 47 -18.44 1.64 13.05
CA HIS A 47 -17.21 2.17 12.50
C HIS A 47 -16.27 1.07 11.98
N LEU A 48 -16.16 -0.06 12.69
CA LEU A 48 -15.38 -1.22 12.24
C LEU A 48 -15.93 -1.77 10.91
N ARG A 49 -17.25 -1.90 10.77
CA ARG A 49 -17.89 -2.30 9.50
C ARG A 49 -17.61 -1.30 8.40
N ALA A 50 -17.60 0.00 8.71
CA ALA A 50 -17.24 1.03 7.74
C ALA A 50 -15.77 0.92 7.31
N LEU A 51 -14.85 0.63 8.22
CA LEU A 51 -13.43 0.39 7.92
C LEU A 51 -13.23 -0.88 7.07
N ALA A 52 -13.95 -1.96 7.39
CA ALA A 52 -13.90 -3.20 6.60
C ALA A 52 -14.42 -2.99 5.18
N ARG A 53 -15.54 -2.27 5.01
CA ARG A 53 -16.06 -1.87 3.69
C ARG A 53 -15.11 -0.95 2.90
N LYS A 54 -14.16 -0.30 3.59
CA LYS A 54 -13.11 0.52 2.97
C LYS A 54 -11.81 -0.26 2.74
N GLY A 55 -11.75 -1.54 3.10
CA GLY A 55 -10.58 -2.39 2.92
C GLY A 55 -9.42 -2.07 3.86
N MET A 56 -9.68 -1.42 5.00
CA MET A 56 -8.64 -1.07 5.97
C MET A 56 -8.43 -2.17 7.02
N ILE A 57 -9.46 -2.98 7.26
CA ILE A 57 -9.44 -4.10 8.20
C ILE A 57 -10.26 -5.28 7.66
N GLU A 58 -9.97 -6.48 8.15
CA GLU A 58 -10.81 -7.66 8.04
C GLU A 58 -11.43 -7.98 9.40
N ILE A 59 -12.68 -8.47 9.38
CA ILE A 59 -13.38 -8.89 10.60
C ILE A 59 -13.74 -10.36 10.47
N THR A 60 -13.20 -11.19 11.36
CA THR A 60 -13.56 -12.60 11.51
C THR A 60 -14.79 -12.73 12.41
N PRO A 61 -15.94 -13.22 11.90
CA PRO A 61 -17.14 -13.43 12.71
C PRO A 61 -16.92 -14.45 13.82
N GLY A 62 -17.69 -14.34 14.91
CA GLY A 62 -17.70 -15.34 16.00
C GLY A 62 -16.49 -15.31 16.93
N THR A 63 -15.55 -14.38 16.75
CA THR A 63 -14.37 -14.24 17.62
C THR A 63 -14.33 -12.86 18.26
N SER A 64 -14.00 -12.79 19.56
CA SER A 64 -13.93 -11.52 20.32
C SER A 64 -12.86 -10.57 19.77
N ARG A 65 -11.70 -11.14 19.39
CA ARG A 65 -10.50 -10.47 18.85
C ARG A 65 -10.29 -10.72 17.35
N GLY A 66 -11.36 -10.92 16.60
CA GLY A 66 -11.32 -11.18 15.15
C GLY A 66 -11.09 -9.95 14.28
N ILE A 67 -10.20 -9.04 14.66
CA ILE A 67 -9.91 -7.82 13.87
C ILE A 67 -8.48 -7.95 13.33
N ARG A 68 -8.33 -7.84 12.01
CA ARG A 68 -7.02 -7.83 11.37
C ARG A 68 -6.84 -6.53 10.60
N LEU A 69 -5.72 -5.86 10.77
CA LEU A 69 -5.37 -4.71 9.92
C LEU A 69 -5.04 -5.22 8.51
N VAL A 70 -5.69 -4.63 7.51
CA VAL A 70 -5.24 -4.76 6.12
C VAL A 70 -4.18 -3.69 5.96
N THR A 71 -2.93 -4.05 6.27
CA THR A 71 -1.81 -3.17 5.98
C THR A 71 -1.64 -3.15 4.45
N PRO A 72 -1.76 -1.98 3.79
CA PRO A 72 -1.17 -1.88 2.46
C PRO A 72 0.29 -2.30 2.62
N ALA A 73 0.73 -3.26 1.81
CA ALA A 73 2.09 -3.77 1.90
C ALA A 73 3.04 -2.56 1.87
N LYS A 74 3.81 -2.38 2.96
CA LYS A 74 4.65 -1.19 3.14
C LYS A 74 5.70 -1.16 2.03
N GLY A 75 6.09 0.06 1.66
CA GLY A 75 7.11 0.29 0.66
C GLY A 75 6.63 0.23 -0.80
N LEU A 76 7.53 0.61 -1.70
CA LEU A 76 7.31 0.52 -3.14
C LEU A 76 7.60 -0.91 -3.62
N PRO A 77 6.72 -1.52 -4.44
CA PRO A 77 7.02 -2.81 -5.05
C PRO A 77 8.18 -2.66 -6.03
N VAL A 78 9.14 -3.57 -5.96
CA VAL A 78 10.22 -3.71 -6.94
C VAL A 78 9.76 -4.66 -8.02
N ILE A 79 9.64 -4.12 -9.23
CA ILE A 79 9.31 -4.85 -10.43
C ILE A 79 10.61 -5.26 -11.11
N GLY A 80 10.72 -6.56 -11.39
CA GLY A 80 11.82 -7.13 -12.14
C GLY A 80 11.47 -7.36 -13.59
N GLN A 81 11.55 -8.62 -14.03
CA GLN A 81 11.17 -9.01 -15.38
C GLN A 81 9.65 -8.92 -15.56
N VAL A 82 9.22 -8.12 -16.55
CA VAL A 82 7.80 -8.02 -16.92
C VAL A 82 7.51 -9.06 -18.00
N ALA A 83 6.64 -10.02 -17.69
CA ALA A 83 6.16 -10.97 -18.69
C ALA A 83 5.34 -10.27 -19.78
N ALA A 84 5.50 -10.72 -21.04
CA ALA A 84 4.72 -10.22 -22.16
C ALA A 84 3.21 -10.41 -21.91
N GLY A 85 2.39 -9.44 -22.34
CA GLY A 85 0.93 -9.51 -22.24
C GLY A 85 0.33 -9.28 -20.84
N GLN A 86 1.14 -9.11 -19.79
CA GLN A 86 0.65 -8.83 -18.44
C GLN A 86 0.90 -7.38 -18.02
N PRO A 87 0.07 -6.80 -17.12
CA PRO A 87 0.32 -5.48 -16.55
C PRO A 87 1.64 -5.46 -15.76
N ILE A 88 2.39 -4.35 -15.83
CA ILE A 88 3.67 -4.19 -15.11
C ILE A 88 3.50 -4.47 -13.60
N LEU A 89 2.42 -3.98 -13.00
CA LEU A 89 2.12 -4.12 -11.56
C LEU A 89 1.44 -5.43 -11.16
N ALA A 90 1.41 -6.45 -12.02
CA ALA A 90 0.84 -7.73 -11.65
C ALA A 90 1.69 -8.44 -10.59
N GLU A 91 1.05 -9.20 -9.68
CA GLU A 91 1.73 -9.79 -8.51
C GLU A 91 2.93 -10.65 -8.89
N GLN A 92 2.86 -11.41 -9.99
CA GLN A 92 3.98 -12.23 -10.47
C GLN A 92 5.22 -11.45 -10.92
N ASN A 93 5.10 -10.15 -11.20
CA ASN A 93 6.23 -9.30 -11.59
C ASN A 93 6.90 -8.62 -10.39
N ILE A 94 6.30 -8.71 -9.18
CA ILE A 94 6.84 -8.13 -7.95
C ILE A 94 7.88 -9.09 -7.37
N GLU A 95 9.16 -8.70 -7.44
CA GLU A 95 10.28 -9.47 -6.89
C GLU A 95 10.51 -9.17 -5.40
N ASP A 96 10.30 -7.91 -5.00
CA ASP A 96 10.62 -7.42 -3.65
C ASP A 96 9.78 -6.17 -3.28
N ARG A 97 9.91 -5.68 -2.06
CA ARG A 97 9.38 -4.39 -1.59
C ARG A 97 10.42 -3.64 -0.79
N ILE A 98 10.65 -2.39 -1.15
CA ILE A 98 11.57 -1.51 -0.43
C ILE A 98 10.78 -0.53 0.40
N GLU A 99 11.05 -0.50 1.72
CA GLU A 99 10.43 0.42 2.68
C GLU A 99 10.93 1.87 2.48
N ILE A 100 10.50 2.47 1.38
CA ILE A 100 10.71 3.87 1.05
C ILE A 100 9.35 4.54 0.87
N GLU A 101 9.21 5.78 1.33
CA GLU A 101 7.99 6.53 1.14
C GLU A 101 7.86 7.00 -0.31
N ALA A 102 6.74 6.67 -0.96
CA ALA A 102 6.44 7.12 -2.32
C ALA A 102 6.50 8.66 -2.49
N ALA A 103 6.28 9.39 -1.40
CA ALA A 103 6.34 10.85 -1.36
C ALA A 103 7.76 11.44 -1.35
N MET A 104 8.80 10.60 -1.22
CA MET A 104 10.19 11.02 -1.44
C MET A 104 10.42 11.46 -2.89
N PHE A 105 9.61 10.98 -3.82
CA PHE A 105 9.66 11.31 -5.24
C PHE A 105 8.60 12.36 -5.59
N SER A 106 8.96 13.30 -6.46
CA SER A 106 8.04 14.26 -7.03
C SER A 106 8.16 14.23 -8.55
N PRO A 107 7.14 13.73 -9.26
CA PRO A 107 5.85 13.22 -8.76
C PRO A 107 5.99 11.90 -7.98
N ARG A 108 4.96 11.54 -7.18
CA ARG A 108 4.97 10.31 -6.38
C ARG A 108 5.22 9.07 -7.24
N ALA A 109 6.07 8.18 -6.76
CA ALA A 109 6.34 6.91 -7.42
C ALA A 109 5.26 5.87 -7.08
N ASP A 110 4.94 5.02 -8.05
CA ASP A 110 4.00 3.90 -7.89
C ASP A 110 4.72 2.57 -7.68
N PHE A 111 5.90 2.42 -8.28
CA PHE A 111 6.76 1.23 -8.14
C PHE A 111 8.24 1.56 -8.40
N LEU A 112 9.11 0.63 -8.06
CA LEU A 112 10.52 0.64 -8.44
C LEU A 112 10.73 -0.35 -9.58
N LEU A 113 11.52 0.00 -10.59
CA LEU A 113 11.91 -0.90 -11.67
C LEU A 113 13.41 -1.18 -11.60
N ARG A 114 13.79 -2.46 -11.63
CA ARG A 114 15.20 -2.85 -11.69
C ARG A 114 15.73 -2.68 -13.11
N VAL A 115 16.77 -1.87 -13.26
CA VAL A 115 17.43 -1.64 -14.54
C VAL A 115 18.23 -2.88 -14.96
N ARG A 116 18.17 -3.18 -16.25
CA ARG A 116 18.98 -4.22 -16.90
C ARG A 116 19.69 -3.64 -18.12
N GLY A 117 21.01 -3.71 -18.12
CA GLY A 117 21.88 -3.20 -19.18
C GLY A 117 22.25 -1.72 -19.01
N ASP A 118 23.09 -1.25 -19.95
CA ASP A 118 23.81 0.03 -19.81
C ASP A 118 23.34 1.12 -20.78
N SER A 119 22.18 0.94 -21.43
CA SER A 119 21.70 1.85 -22.48
C SER A 119 21.49 3.29 -22.01
N MET A 120 21.30 3.50 -20.71
CA MET A 120 21.05 4.80 -20.08
C MET A 120 22.22 5.27 -19.19
N CYS A 121 23.41 4.68 -19.33
CA CYS A 121 24.56 5.02 -18.49
C CYS A 121 24.97 6.50 -18.58
N GLU A 122 24.82 7.15 -19.74
CA GLU A 122 25.11 8.58 -19.92
C GLU A 122 24.16 9.48 -19.11
N ALA A 123 22.96 8.98 -18.79
CA ALA A 123 22.00 9.65 -17.90
C ALA A 123 22.27 9.34 -16.41
N GLY A 124 23.36 8.62 -16.10
CA GLY A 124 23.69 8.18 -14.75
C GLY A 124 22.83 7.00 -14.25
N ILE A 125 22.14 6.31 -15.14
CA ILE A 125 21.31 5.13 -14.83
C ILE A 125 22.12 3.88 -15.21
N LEU A 126 22.50 3.09 -14.22
CA LEU A 126 23.41 1.95 -14.37
C LEU A 126 22.68 0.61 -14.25
N ASP A 127 23.28 -0.46 -14.77
CA ASP A 127 22.76 -1.82 -14.57
C ASP A 127 22.60 -2.14 -13.06
N GLY A 128 21.45 -2.68 -12.71
CA GLY A 128 21.12 -3.04 -11.33
C GLY A 128 20.50 -1.90 -10.49
N ASP A 129 20.49 -0.66 -10.99
CA ASP A 129 19.82 0.46 -10.32
C ASP A 129 18.31 0.24 -10.18
N LEU A 130 17.70 0.97 -9.25
CA LEU A 130 16.27 0.98 -9.01
C LEU A 130 15.68 2.34 -9.42
N LEU A 131 14.94 2.34 -10.51
CA LEU A 131 14.23 3.52 -10.98
C LEU A 131 12.89 3.65 -10.26
N ALA A 132 12.63 4.81 -9.66
CA ALA A 132 11.31 5.13 -9.12
C ALA A 132 10.39 5.61 -10.24
N VAL A 133 9.33 4.85 -10.52
CA VAL A 133 8.47 5.06 -11.69
C VAL A 133 7.07 5.47 -11.25
N ARG A 134 6.57 6.54 -11.85
CA ARG A 134 5.14 6.89 -11.85
C ARG A 134 4.46 6.24 -13.04
N ASN A 135 3.41 5.47 -12.80
CA ASN A 135 2.57 4.90 -13.83
C ASN A 135 1.60 5.95 -14.38
N THR A 136 1.85 6.40 -15.60
CA THR A 136 1.03 7.38 -16.31
C THR A 136 0.97 7.04 -17.80
N PRO A 137 -0.20 7.18 -18.46
CA PRO A 137 -0.31 6.95 -19.90
C PRO A 137 0.28 8.09 -20.75
N THR A 138 0.69 9.20 -20.12
CA THR A 138 1.22 10.38 -20.80
C THR A 138 2.62 10.73 -20.32
N ALA A 139 3.47 11.19 -21.25
CA ALA A 139 4.80 11.71 -20.99
C ALA A 139 5.04 12.99 -21.81
N GLU A 140 5.96 13.83 -21.37
CA GLU A 140 6.39 15.06 -22.04
C GLU A 140 7.73 14.86 -22.75
N ASN A 141 8.04 15.71 -23.74
CA ASN A 141 9.33 15.64 -24.42
C ASN A 141 10.47 15.95 -23.44
N GLY A 142 11.42 15.04 -23.36
CA GLY A 142 12.54 15.11 -22.42
C GLY A 142 12.37 14.24 -21.17
N ASP A 143 11.19 13.65 -20.96
CA ASP A 143 11.00 12.67 -19.90
C ASP A 143 11.79 11.39 -20.18
N ILE A 144 12.44 10.84 -19.15
CA ILE A 144 12.92 9.46 -19.17
C ILE A 144 11.73 8.56 -18.88
N ILE A 145 11.34 7.75 -19.86
CA ILE A 145 10.16 6.89 -19.77
C ILE A 145 10.52 5.41 -19.72
N VAL A 146 9.65 4.65 -19.09
CA VAL A 146 9.56 3.20 -19.27
C VAL A 146 8.43 2.93 -20.23
N ALA A 147 8.77 2.42 -21.42
CA ALA A 147 7.78 2.04 -22.43
C ALA A 147 7.89 0.54 -22.71
N ARG A 148 6.74 -0.12 -22.83
CA ARG A 148 6.67 -1.41 -23.51
C ARG A 148 6.36 -1.15 -24.98
N VAL A 149 7.29 -1.53 -25.84
CA VAL A 149 7.08 -1.52 -27.28
C VAL A 149 6.75 -2.95 -27.68
N ASP A 150 5.52 -3.19 -28.11
CA ASP A 150 5.18 -4.47 -28.71
C ASP A 150 5.87 -4.48 -30.10
N GLY A 151 6.87 -5.34 -30.25
CA GLY A 151 7.52 -5.57 -31.55
C GLY A 151 6.66 -6.47 -32.43
N ASP A 152 6.72 -6.25 -33.74
CA ASP A 152 6.13 -7.14 -34.76
C ASP A 152 6.65 -8.59 -34.65
#